data_AF-A0AA39Z8Y6-F1
#
_entry.id   AF-A0AA39Z8Y6-F1
#
_cell.length_a   1.000
_cell.length_b   1.000
_cell.length_c   1.000
_cell.angle_alpha   90.00
_cell.angle_beta   90.00
_cell.angle_gamma   90.00
#
_symmetry.space_group_name_H-M   'P 1'
#
loop_
_entity.id
_entity.type
_entity.pdbx_description
1 polymer ?
#
loop_
_entity_poly.entity_id
_entity_poly.type
_entity_poly.pdbx_seq_one_letter_code
_entity_poly.pdbx_strand_id
1 'polypeptide(L)'
;MLLTMRTNYYRLFSLLFASMVLAQTSTVKVIPTPVTWYDALSLCQASGDTIYPVPATTTDLVYAVINNRSEDRFWIARRRGGSCSCLNKNSSGDLLEEAPCEELLLPICKV
;
A
#
# COMPACT_ATOMS: atom_id res chain seq x y z
N MET A 1 -36.66 -32.11 56.72
CA MET A 1 -36.99 -30.79 56.14
C MET A 1 -36.17 -30.67 54.86
N LEU A 2 -36.82 -30.86 53.70
CA LEU A 2 -36.22 -30.91 52.37
C LEU A 2 -36.05 -29.50 51.78
N LEU A 3 -34.93 -29.32 51.06
CA LEU A 3 -34.67 -28.47 49.88
C LEU A 3 -34.99 -26.98 49.94
N THR A 4 -33.94 -26.17 49.70
CA THR A 4 -34.08 -24.94 48.91
C THR A 4 -32.83 -24.78 48.03
N MET A 5 -32.93 -25.30 46.81
CA MET A 5 -32.04 -24.94 45.69
C MET A 5 -32.13 -23.42 45.48
N ARG A 6 -30.99 -22.72 45.58
CA ARG A 6 -30.89 -21.32 45.15
C ARG A 6 -30.33 -21.24 43.74
N THR A 7 -31.11 -20.57 42.92
CA THR A 7 -31.04 -20.42 41.47
C THR A 7 -29.85 -19.57 41.01
N ASN A 8 -29.24 -20.03 39.90
CA ASN A 8 -28.35 -19.34 38.96
C ASN A 8 -28.54 -17.82 38.82
N TYR A 9 -27.47 -17.02 38.90
CA TYR A 9 -27.30 -15.76 38.14
C TYR A 9 -25.81 -15.36 38.05
N TYR A 10 -24.93 -16.23 37.55
CA TYR A 10 -23.64 -15.74 37.05
C TYR A 10 -23.87 -15.20 35.65
N ARG A 11 -24.23 -13.90 35.63
CA ARG A 11 -24.36 -13.07 34.45
C ARG A 11 -23.15 -13.28 33.54
N LEU A 12 -23.44 -13.78 32.34
CA LEU A 12 -22.58 -13.76 31.17
C LEU A 12 -22.01 -12.35 30.98
N PHE A 13 -20.82 -12.10 31.51
CA PHE A 13 -19.95 -11.01 31.06
C PHE A 13 -19.27 -11.51 29.78
N SER A 14 -20.07 -11.67 28.72
CA SER A 14 -19.54 -11.81 27.36
C SER A 14 -18.91 -10.47 27.02
N LEU A 15 -17.63 -10.32 27.37
CA LEU A 15 -16.72 -9.34 26.81
C LEU A 15 -16.67 -9.61 25.31
N LEU A 16 -17.60 -8.99 24.58
CA LEU A 16 -17.46 -8.69 23.17
C LEU A 16 -16.26 -7.75 23.05
N PHE A 17 -15.05 -8.30 23.12
CA PHE A 17 -13.93 -7.78 22.38
C PHE A 17 -14.34 -7.91 20.91
N ALA A 18 -15.11 -6.93 20.44
CA ALA A 18 -15.27 -6.69 19.03
C ALA A 18 -13.86 -6.50 18.50
N SER A 19 -13.35 -7.54 17.86
CA SER A 19 -12.11 -7.48 17.10
C SER A 19 -12.29 -6.36 16.08
N MET A 20 -11.88 -5.14 16.43
CA MET A 20 -11.64 -4.09 15.47
C MET A 20 -10.45 -4.56 14.64
N VAL A 21 -10.74 -5.37 13.62
CA VAL A 21 -9.83 -5.53 12.49
C VAL A 21 -9.80 -4.16 11.83
N LEU A 22 -8.83 -3.34 12.23
CA LEU A 22 -8.42 -2.16 11.47
C LEU A 22 -7.99 -2.68 10.10
N ALA A 23 -8.92 -2.67 9.15
CA ALA A 23 -8.59 -2.83 7.75
C ALA A 23 -7.60 -1.71 7.42
N GLN A 24 -6.32 -2.07 7.25
CA GLN A 24 -5.32 -1.14 6.75
C GLN A 24 -5.67 -0.83 5.30
N THR A 25 -6.46 0.21 5.08
CA THR A 25 -6.69 0.76 3.74
C THR A 25 -5.48 1.62 3.40
N SER A 26 -4.36 1.00 3.05
CA SER A 26 -3.25 1.80 2.51
C SER A 26 -3.72 2.45 1.22
N THR A 27 -3.73 3.77 1.17
CA THR A 27 -4.19 4.48 -0.03
C THR A 27 -3.03 4.70 -0.99
N VAL A 28 -3.28 4.46 -2.29
CA VAL A 28 -2.32 4.68 -3.37
C VAL A 28 -2.54 6.09 -3.90
N LYS A 29 -1.49 6.92 -3.86
CA LYS A 29 -1.53 8.31 -4.34
C LYS A 29 -0.53 8.49 -5.47
N VAL A 30 -0.97 9.01 -6.62
CA VAL A 30 -0.08 9.36 -7.74
C VAL A 30 0.10 10.87 -7.74
N ILE A 31 1.34 11.35 -7.65
CA ILE A 31 1.62 12.80 -7.80
C ILE A 31 1.66 13.10 -9.30
N PRO A 32 0.92 14.09 -9.80
CA PRO A 32 0.77 14.35 -11.24
C PRO A 32 1.98 15.05 -11.88
N THR A 33 3.09 15.21 -11.16
CA THR A 33 4.28 15.91 -11.63
C THR A 33 5.42 14.92 -11.85
N PRO A 34 5.90 14.75 -13.09
CA PRO A 34 7.05 13.90 -13.37
C PRO A 34 8.30 14.44 -12.70
N VAL A 35 9.03 13.58 -11.98
CA VAL A 35 10.24 13.94 -11.23
C VAL A 35 11.26 12.81 -11.28
N THR A 36 12.49 13.10 -10.85
CA THR A 36 13.51 12.05 -10.66
C THR A 36 13.11 11.10 -9.53
N TRP A 37 13.75 9.93 -9.45
CA TRP A 37 13.45 8.99 -8.38
C TRP A 37 13.75 9.54 -6.97
N TYR A 38 14.80 10.34 -6.83
CA TYR A 38 15.18 10.94 -5.54
C TYR A 38 14.19 12.02 -5.10
N ASP A 39 13.71 12.81 -6.05
CA ASP A 39 12.66 13.80 -5.80
C ASP A 39 11.32 13.13 -5.50
N ALA A 40 11.00 12.02 -6.19
CA ALA A 40 9.82 11.20 -5.90
C ALA A 40 9.80 10.74 -4.44
N LEU A 41 10.92 10.17 -3.97
CA LEU A 41 11.09 9.76 -2.58
C LEU A 41 10.88 10.94 -1.62
N SER A 42 11.52 12.06 -1.91
CA SER A 42 11.44 13.27 -1.09
C SER A 42 10.04 13.86 -1.05
N LEU A 43 9.30 13.85 -2.16
CA LEU A 43 7.93 14.36 -2.26
C LEU A 43 6.93 13.54 -1.45
N CYS A 44 7.04 12.20 -1.50
CA CYS A 44 6.20 11.34 -0.66
C CYS A 44 6.49 11.62 0.82
N GLN A 45 7.77 11.65 1.21
CA GLN A 45 8.19 11.91 2.59
C GLN A 45 7.78 13.29 3.11
N ALA A 46 7.85 14.32 2.26
CA ALA A 46 7.44 15.69 2.62
C ALA A 46 5.94 15.77 2.96
N SER A 47 5.13 14.84 2.48
CA SER A 47 3.70 14.73 2.80
C SER A 47 3.41 13.83 4.01
N GLY A 48 4.42 13.21 4.62
CA GLY A 48 4.25 12.16 5.63
C GLY A 48 3.94 10.77 5.05
N ASP A 49 3.98 10.62 3.72
CA ASP A 49 3.76 9.37 3.01
C ASP A 49 5.09 8.63 2.80
N THR A 50 5.02 7.41 2.25
CA THR A 50 6.20 6.68 1.79
C THR A 50 6.14 6.47 0.28
N ILE A 51 7.29 6.34 -0.40
CA ILE A 51 7.26 5.89 -1.80
C ILE A 51 6.66 4.47 -1.85
N TYR A 52 5.82 4.21 -2.84
CA TYR A 52 5.05 2.96 -2.89
C TYR A 52 6.00 1.74 -2.89
N PRO A 53 5.83 0.75 -2.01
CA PRO A 53 6.73 -0.40 -1.95
C PRO A 53 6.63 -1.23 -3.22
N VAL A 54 7.64 -2.07 -3.47
CA VAL A 54 7.55 -3.07 -4.55
C VAL A 54 6.36 -4.00 -4.25
N PRO A 55 5.39 -4.13 -5.17
CA PRO A 55 4.23 -5.00 -4.97
C PRO A 55 4.66 -6.45 -4.73
N ALA A 56 4.09 -7.08 -3.70
CA ALA A 56 4.41 -8.47 -3.35
C ALA A 56 3.55 -9.49 -4.11
N THR A 57 2.38 -9.07 -4.61
CA THR A 57 1.43 -9.92 -5.32
C THR A 57 0.98 -9.24 -6.61
N THR A 58 0.46 -10.01 -7.56
CA THR A 58 -0.13 -9.50 -8.82
C THR A 58 -1.50 -8.84 -8.64
N THR A 59 -2.06 -8.92 -7.43
CA THR A 59 -3.37 -8.36 -7.06
C THR A 59 -3.27 -7.07 -6.27
N ASP A 60 -2.06 -6.50 -6.17
CA ASP A 60 -1.82 -5.25 -5.45
C ASP A 60 -2.65 -4.10 -6.03
N LEU A 61 -3.20 -3.26 -5.14
CA LEU A 61 -4.11 -2.17 -5.51
C LEU A 61 -3.47 -1.15 -6.45
N VAL A 62 -2.14 -1.02 -6.43
CA VAL A 62 -1.42 -0.11 -7.33
C VAL A 62 -1.69 -0.43 -8.80
N TYR A 63 -1.91 -1.70 -9.14
CA TYR A 63 -2.16 -2.11 -10.52
C TYR A 63 -3.49 -1.60 -11.05
N ALA A 64 -4.53 -1.61 -10.21
CA ALA A 64 -5.81 -0.99 -10.56
C ALA A 64 -5.68 0.52 -10.78
N VAL A 65 -4.82 1.19 -10.00
CA VAL A 65 -4.58 2.63 -10.13
C VAL A 65 -3.84 2.96 -11.41
N ILE A 66 -2.73 2.29 -11.71
CA ILE A 66 -1.96 2.60 -12.92
C ILE A 66 -2.72 2.23 -14.20
N ASN A 67 -3.52 1.15 -14.19
CA ASN A 67 -4.30 0.73 -15.37
C ASN A 67 -5.37 1.76 -15.77
N ASN A 68 -5.82 2.59 -14.83
CA ASN A 68 -6.78 3.67 -15.09
C ASN A 68 -6.11 5.00 -15.47
N ARG A 69 -4.78 5.02 -15.64
CA ARG A 69 -4.00 6.20 -16.00
C ARG A 69 -3.53 6.13 -17.44
N SER A 70 -3.28 7.28 -18.06
CA SER A 70 -2.74 7.39 -19.41
C SER A 70 -1.23 7.17 -19.49
N GLU A 71 -0.50 7.48 -18.44
CA GLU A 71 0.97 7.37 -18.39
C GLU A 71 1.39 5.93 -18.21
N ASP A 72 2.43 5.47 -18.87
CA ASP A 72 2.77 4.04 -18.86
C ASP A 72 3.69 3.63 -17.71
N ARG A 73 4.49 4.57 -17.20
CA ARG A 73 5.58 4.31 -16.25
C ARG A 73 5.49 5.17 -14.99
N PHE A 74 5.74 4.56 -13.84
CA PHE A 74 5.58 5.22 -12.53
C PHE A 74 6.65 4.82 -11.52
N TRP A 75 7.17 5.78 -10.75
CA TRP A 75 8.17 5.50 -9.72
C TRP A 75 7.59 4.77 -8.51
N ILE A 76 8.33 3.76 -8.06
CA ILE A 76 8.10 3.03 -6.80
C ILE A 76 9.42 2.85 -6.03
N ALA A 77 9.36 2.25 -4.84
CA ALA A 77 10.54 1.87 -4.07
C ALA A 77 11.46 0.94 -4.86
N ARG A 78 12.77 1.02 -4.59
CA ARG A 78 13.78 0.14 -5.21
C ARG A 78 13.57 -1.31 -4.80
N ARG A 79 13.75 -2.25 -5.73
CA ARG A 79 13.75 -3.70 -5.44
C ARG A 79 15.02 -4.13 -4.71
N ARG A 80 16.21 -3.72 -5.20
CA ARG A 80 17.57 -3.98 -4.67
C ARG A 80 18.60 -3.21 -5.54
N GLY A 81 19.80 -2.90 -5.01
CA GLY A 81 20.94 -2.42 -5.81
C GLY A 81 21.03 -0.90 -6.05
N GLY A 82 21.76 -0.51 -7.10
CA GLY A 82 22.08 0.88 -7.44
C GLY A 82 21.14 1.55 -8.46
N SER A 83 20.31 0.77 -9.16
CA SER A 83 19.30 1.24 -10.10
C SER A 83 17.98 1.61 -9.41
N CYS A 84 17.17 2.43 -10.09
CA CYS A 84 15.84 2.82 -9.64
C CYS A 84 14.76 1.92 -10.25
N SER A 85 13.61 1.80 -9.59
CA SER A 85 12.55 0.86 -9.98
C SER A 85 11.25 1.58 -10.30
N CYS A 86 10.61 1.20 -11.40
CA CYS A 86 9.34 1.73 -11.83
C CYS A 86 8.35 0.60 -12.19
N LEU A 87 7.06 0.91 -12.18
CA LEU A 87 6.04 0.04 -12.79
C LEU A 87 5.81 0.51 -14.22
N ASN A 88 5.87 -0.41 -15.19
CA ASN A 88 5.62 -0.19 -16.61
C ASN A 88 4.45 -1.05 -17.09
N LYS A 89 3.33 -0.41 -17.45
CA LYS A 89 2.11 -1.07 -17.94
C LYS A 89 2.28 -1.84 -19.25
N ASN A 90 3.23 -1.42 -20.07
CA ASN A 90 3.46 -2.00 -21.39
C ASN A 90 4.50 -3.13 -21.36
N SER A 91 4.95 -3.54 -20.18
CA SER A 91 5.87 -4.66 -20.04
C SER A 91 5.18 -5.98 -20.40
N SER A 92 5.83 -6.80 -21.22
CA SER A 92 5.31 -8.10 -21.70
C SER A 92 5.28 -9.22 -20.63
N GLY A 93 5.38 -8.89 -19.34
CA GLY A 93 5.51 -9.84 -18.25
C GLY A 93 5.40 -9.20 -16.87
N ASP A 94 6.52 -9.14 -16.13
CA ASP A 94 6.57 -8.42 -14.86
C ASP A 94 6.42 -6.91 -15.14
N LEU A 95 5.45 -6.26 -14.50
CA LEU A 95 5.25 -4.82 -14.60
C LEU A 95 6.40 -4.06 -13.94
N LEU A 96 7.19 -4.71 -13.09
CA LEU A 96 8.35 -4.10 -12.46
C LEU A 96 9.55 -4.04 -13.42
N GLU A 97 10.06 -2.83 -13.64
CA GLU A 97 11.20 -2.56 -14.51
C GLU A 97 12.25 -1.70 -13.77
N GLU A 98 13.52 -1.83 -14.14
CA GLU A 98 14.56 -0.90 -13.72
C GLU A 98 14.67 0.27 -14.70
N ALA A 99 15.00 1.46 -14.18
CA ALA A 99 15.15 2.67 -14.98
C ALA A 99 16.28 3.56 -14.42
N PRO A 100 16.90 4.41 -15.27
CA PRO A 100 17.82 5.45 -14.81
C PRO A 100 17.14 6.36 -13.79
N CYS A 101 17.81 6.64 -12.67
CA CYS A 101 17.23 7.39 -11.56
C CYS A 101 16.89 8.85 -11.92
N GLU A 102 17.51 9.36 -12.97
CA GLU A 102 17.37 10.72 -13.52
C GLU A 102 16.18 10.84 -14.47
N GLU A 103 15.52 9.74 -14.84
CA GLU A 103 14.32 9.78 -15.67
C GLU A 103 13.16 10.48 -14.94
N LEU A 104 12.36 11.24 -15.68
CA LEU A 104 11.22 11.96 -15.14
C LEU A 104 9.94 11.12 -15.26
N LEU A 105 9.52 10.52 -14.15
CA LEU A 105 8.30 9.71 -14.08
C LEU A 105 7.38 10.20 -12.96
N LEU A 106 6.09 9.84 -13.06
CA LEU A 106 5.12 10.14 -12.01
C LEU A 106 5.37 9.25 -10.79
N PRO A 107 5.47 9.81 -9.57
CA PRO A 107 5.70 9.02 -8.38
C PRO A 107 4.41 8.50 -7.77
N ILE A 108 4.49 7.28 -7.25
CA ILE A 108 3.43 6.66 -6.46
C ILE A 108 3.85 6.71 -5.00
N CYS A 109 3.00 7.30 -4.16
CA CYS A 109 3.12 7.29 -2.71
C CYS A 109 2.10 6.33 -2.08
N LYS A 110 2.48 5.77 -0.94
CA LYS A 110 1.63 4.99 -0.04
C LYS A 110 1.39 5.81 1.23
N VAL A 111 0.12 6.09 1.50
CA VAL A 111 -0.38 6.72 2.72
C VAL A 111 -0.69 5.66 3.77
#